data_AF-A0A2S6ZBC6-F1
#
_entry.id   AF-A0A2S6ZBC6-F1
#
_cell.length_a   1.000
_cell.length_b   1.000
_cell.length_c   1.000
_cell.angle_alpha   90.00
_cell.angle_beta   90.00
_cell.angle_gamma   90.00
#
_symmetry.space_group_name_H-M   'P 1'
#
loop_
_entity.id
_entity.type
_entity.pdbx_description
1 polymer ?
#
loop_
_entity_poly.entity_id
_entity_poly.type
_entity_poly.pdbx_seq_one_letter_code
_entity_poly.pdbx_strand_id
1 'polypeptide(L)'
;MCWNIAERRSRIRALAEGELKTLSELVEHLIAKVRARVEHPFRVIKRQFGHRKVRYRGLAKNDAQLNVLFALSNLWMARRQLLAMTGKVCLRTGKDGVFPQVTA
;
A
#
# COMPACT_ATOMS: atom_id res chain seq x y z
N MET A 1 22.82 4.12 -0.62
CA MET A 1 21.67 3.67 0.20
C MET A 1 21.91 2.22 0.60
N CYS A 2 21.88 1.90 1.89
CA CYS A 2 21.99 0.52 2.37
C CYS A 2 20.58 -0.06 2.53
N TRP A 3 20.25 -1.12 1.78
CA TRP A 3 18.99 -1.83 1.91
C TRP A 3 19.09 -2.78 3.11
N ASN A 4 18.16 -2.65 4.08
CA ASN A 4 18.14 -3.53 5.23
C ASN A 4 17.32 -4.78 4.91
N ILE A 5 18.00 -5.94 4.85
CA ILE A 5 17.37 -7.22 4.57
C ILE A 5 17.02 -7.88 5.89
N ALA A 6 15.76 -8.30 6.04
CA ALA A 6 15.29 -9.04 7.21
C ALA A 6 16.12 -10.32 7.44
N GLU A 7 16.66 -10.47 8.65
CA GLU A 7 17.46 -11.61 9.04
C GLU A 7 16.61 -12.86 9.33
N ARG A 8 17.19 -14.04 9.14
CA ARG A 8 16.48 -15.30 9.39
C ARG A 8 16.18 -15.50 10.87
N ARG A 9 14.95 -15.90 11.19
CA ARG A 9 14.51 -16.21 12.57
C ARG A 9 15.40 -17.22 13.29
N SER A 10 16.00 -18.18 12.59
CA SER A 10 16.93 -19.14 13.19
C SER A 10 18.22 -18.49 13.69
N ARG A 11 18.76 -17.49 12.98
CA ARG A 11 19.94 -16.73 13.41
C ARG A 11 19.63 -15.84 14.61
N ILE A 12 18.45 -15.24 14.63
CA ILE A 12 17.98 -14.44 15.78
C ILE A 12 17.85 -15.33 17.02
N ARG A 13 17.31 -16.55 16.87
CA ARG A 13 17.21 -17.52 17.97
C ARG A 13 18.55 -17.98 18.52
N ALA A 14 19.60 -17.98 17.67
CA ALA A 14 20.95 -18.38 18.07
C ALA A 14 21.70 -17.27 18.84
N LEU A 15 21.17 -16.05 18.91
CA LEU A 15 21.74 -14.97 19.72
C LEU A 15 21.60 -15.31 21.21
N ALA A 16 22.63 -14.97 21.98
CA ALA A 16 22.58 -15.03 23.44
C ALA A 16 21.45 -14.14 23.97
N GLU A 17 20.85 -14.57 25.09
CA GLU A 17 19.85 -13.79 25.80
C GLU A 17 20.47 -12.45 26.25
N GLY A 18 19.83 -11.33 25.90
CA GLY A 18 20.32 -10.00 26.21
C GLY A 18 19.72 -8.90 25.33
N GLU A 19 20.16 -7.67 25.52
CA GLU A 19 19.66 -6.48 24.82
C GLU A 19 19.83 -6.55 23.29
N LEU A 20 20.90 -7.19 22.82
CA LEU A 20 21.16 -7.34 21.38
C LEU A 20 20.10 -8.21 20.68
N LYS A 21 19.61 -9.25 21.36
CA LYS A 21 18.57 -10.14 20.83
C LYS A 21 17.22 -9.43 20.78
N THR A 22 16.85 -8.71 21.84
CA THR A 22 15.57 -7.97 21.88
C THR A 22 15.55 -6.84 20.85
N LEU A 23 16.62 -6.08 20.69
CA LEU A 23 16.73 -5.05 19.65
C LEU A 23 16.62 -5.66 18.24
N SER A 24 17.28 -6.80 17.99
CA SER A 24 17.20 -7.51 16.71
C SER A 24 15.78 -7.97 16.42
N GLU A 25 15.08 -8.56 17.39
CA GLU A 25 13.69 -8.98 17.26
C GLU A 25 12.75 -7.81 16.97
N LEU A 26 12.97 -6.66 17.60
CA LEU A 26 12.18 -5.44 17.36
C LEU A 26 12.38 -4.91 15.95
N VAL A 27 13.62 -4.82 15.47
CA VAL A 27 13.92 -4.37 14.09
C VAL A 27 13.24 -5.27 13.07
N GLU A 28 13.35 -6.58 13.24
CA GLU A 28 12.73 -7.55 12.33
C GLU A 28 11.21 -7.52 12.38
N HIS A 29 10.64 -7.30 13.57
CA HIS A 29 9.21 -7.07 13.72
C HIS A 29 8.74 -5.83 12.97
N LEU A 30 9.52 -4.73 13.01
CA LEU A 30 9.20 -3.50 12.28
C LEU A 30 9.25 -3.73 10.76
N ILE A 31 10.27 -4.42 10.25
CA ILE A 31 10.38 -4.76 8.82
C ILE A 31 9.20 -5.64 8.40
N ALA A 32 8.84 -6.64 9.20
CA ALA A 32 7.69 -7.51 8.95
C ALA A 32 6.36 -6.72 8.96
N LYS A 33 6.19 -5.77 9.88
CA LYS A 33 5.01 -4.90 9.96
C LYS A 33 4.88 -4.02 8.72
N VAL A 34 5.98 -3.45 8.23
CA VAL A 34 5.99 -2.69 6.97
C VAL A 34 5.62 -3.60 5.81
N ARG A 35 6.20 -4.81 5.72
CA ARG A 35 5.88 -5.82 4.70
C ARG A 35 4.39 -6.17 4.67
N ALA A 36 3.80 -6.45 5.82
CA ALA A 36 2.37 -6.77 5.92
C ALA A 36 1.48 -5.65 5.37
N ARG A 37 1.87 -4.37 5.58
CA ARG A 37 1.13 -3.22 5.02
C ARG A 37 1.25 -3.14 3.51
N VAL A 38 2.44 -3.34 2.94
CA VAL A 38 2.64 -3.26 1.47
C VAL A 38 2.11 -4.50 0.73
N GLU A 39 2.05 -5.67 1.36
CA GLU A 39 1.46 -6.87 0.77
C GLU A 39 -0.01 -6.66 0.37
N HIS A 40 -0.73 -5.79 1.09
CA HIS A 40 -2.13 -5.50 0.80
C HIS A 40 -2.35 -4.84 -0.58
N PRO A 41 -1.74 -3.69 -0.93
CA PRO A 41 -1.86 -3.11 -2.27
C PRO A 41 -1.29 -4.04 -3.36
N PHE A 42 -0.21 -4.78 -3.09
CA PHE A 42 0.28 -5.80 -4.04
C PHE A 42 -0.77 -6.89 -4.32
N ARG A 43 -1.50 -7.35 -3.29
CA ARG A 43 -2.60 -8.30 -3.47
C ARG A 43 -3.72 -7.71 -4.31
N VAL A 44 -4.11 -6.45 -4.07
CA VAL A 44 -5.15 -5.75 -4.83
C VAL A 44 -4.75 -5.65 -6.31
N ILE A 45 -3.51 -5.22 -6.58
CA ILE A 45 -2.97 -5.09 -7.94
C ILE A 45 -2.93 -6.45 -8.66
N LYS A 46 -2.43 -7.49 -8.01
CA LYS A 46 -2.28 -8.83 -8.62
C LYS A 46 -3.60 -9.57 -8.81
N ARG A 47 -4.54 -9.44 -7.85
CA ARG A 47 -5.81 -10.18 -7.87
C ARG A 47 -6.94 -9.38 -8.51
N GLN A 48 -7.15 -8.14 -8.10
CA GLN A 48 -8.30 -7.33 -8.53
C GLN A 48 -8.07 -6.66 -9.89
N PHE A 49 -6.87 -6.11 -10.11
CA PHE A 49 -6.49 -5.50 -11.38
C PHE A 49 -5.83 -6.47 -12.37
N GLY A 50 -5.64 -7.74 -11.98
CA GLY A 50 -5.16 -8.80 -12.86
C GLY A 50 -3.69 -8.67 -13.30
N HIS A 51 -2.89 -7.82 -12.66
CA HIS A 51 -1.47 -7.62 -13.01
C HIS A 51 -0.58 -8.75 -12.44
N ARG A 52 -0.80 -9.98 -12.91
CA ARG A 52 -0.02 -11.17 -12.47
C ARG A 52 1.28 -11.36 -13.25
N LYS A 53 1.32 -10.87 -14.50
CA LYS A 53 2.48 -10.97 -15.40
C LYS A 53 2.77 -9.60 -16.01
N VAL A 54 4.05 -9.26 -16.11
CA VAL A 54 4.52 -8.07 -16.81
C VAL A 54 4.40 -8.31 -18.32
N ARG A 55 4.01 -7.27 -19.08
CA ARG A 55 3.93 -7.36 -20.55
C ARG A 55 5.28 -7.01 -21.16
N TYR A 56 5.66 -7.71 -22.24
CA TYR A 56 6.86 -7.38 -23.02
C TYR A 56 6.60 -6.15 -23.91
N ARG A 57 6.48 -4.97 -23.30
CA ARG A 57 6.24 -3.67 -23.98
C ARG A 57 7.33 -2.62 -23.70
N GLY A 58 8.35 -2.96 -22.92
CA GLY A 58 9.44 -2.06 -22.50
C GLY A 58 9.28 -1.54 -21.06
N LEU A 59 10.40 -1.23 -20.42
CA LEU A 59 10.46 -0.88 -19.00
C LEU A 59 9.64 0.37 -18.67
N ALA A 60 9.82 1.45 -19.44
CA ALA A 60 9.12 2.72 -19.22
C ALA A 60 7.59 2.57 -19.28
N LYS A 61 7.06 1.78 -20.21
CA LYS A 61 5.61 1.55 -20.34
C LYS A 61 5.06 0.71 -19.18
N ASN A 62 5.83 -0.26 -18.71
CA ASN A 62 5.45 -1.08 -17.56
C ASN A 62 5.48 -0.27 -16.26
N ASP A 63 6.47 0.61 -16.10
CA ASP A 63 6.60 1.45 -14.91
C ASP A 63 5.47 2.48 -14.83
N ALA A 64 5.16 3.16 -15.93
CA ALA A 64 3.99 4.03 -16.02
C ALA A 64 2.68 3.30 -15.69
N GLN A 65 2.51 2.07 -16.18
CA GLN A 65 1.34 1.24 -15.87
C GLN A 65 1.28 0.90 -14.37
N LEU A 66 2.40 0.52 -13.76
CA LEU A 66 2.47 0.20 -12.33
C LEU A 66 2.11 1.42 -11.47
N ASN A 67 2.64 2.60 -11.79
CA ASN A 67 2.35 3.84 -11.08
C ASN A 67 0.84 4.14 -11.06
N VAL A 68 0.17 3.99 -12.20
CA VAL A 68 -1.29 4.16 -12.29
C VAL A 68 -2.03 3.10 -11.47
N LEU A 69 -1.61 1.82 -11.53
CA LEU A 69 -2.23 0.75 -10.75
C LEU A 69 -2.07 0.97 -9.24
N PHE A 70 -0.94 1.51 -8.77
CA PHE A 70 -0.77 1.88 -7.37
C PHE A 70 -1.70 3.02 -6.96
N ALA A 71 -1.83 4.07 -7.78
CA ALA A 71 -2.79 5.14 -7.52
C ALA A 71 -4.24 4.61 -7.44
N LEU A 72 -4.64 3.74 -8.36
CA LEU A 72 -5.95 3.09 -8.34
C LEU A 72 -6.14 2.14 -7.17
N SER A 73 -5.08 1.47 -6.70
CA SER A 73 -5.15 0.61 -5.53
C SER A 73 -5.46 1.39 -4.26
N ASN A 74 -4.88 2.59 -4.11
CA ASN A 74 -5.19 3.50 -3.00
C ASN A 74 -6.66 3.92 -3.04
N LEU A 75 -7.17 4.27 -4.22
CA LEU A 75 -8.59 4.60 -4.41
C LEU A 75 -9.50 3.43 -4.06
N TRP A 76 -9.14 2.21 -4.49
CA TRP A 76 -9.89 1.00 -4.19
C TRP A 76 -9.93 0.70 -2.69
N MET A 77 -8.84 0.92 -1.97
CA MET A 77 -8.79 0.78 -0.51
C MET A 77 -9.68 1.82 0.20
N ALA A 78 -9.70 3.06 -0.29
CA ALA A 78 -10.54 4.14 0.23
C ALA A 78 -12.02 4.01 -0.16
N ARG A 79 -12.39 3.10 -1.08
CA ARG A 79 -13.74 2.98 -1.65
C ARG A 79 -14.86 3.00 -0.61
N ARG A 80 -14.71 2.29 0.52
CA ARG A 80 -15.75 2.26 1.56
C ARG A 80 -15.98 3.63 2.20
N GLN A 81 -14.91 4.35 2.48
CA GLN A 81 -14.97 5.70 3.03
C GLN A 81 -15.55 6.67 1.99
N LEU A 82 -15.08 6.59 0.75
CA LEU A 82 -15.56 7.43 -0.34
C LEU A 82 -17.05 7.22 -0.62
N LEU A 83 -17.53 5.98 -0.71
CA LEU A 83 -18.95 5.69 -0.89
C LEU A 83 -19.80 6.16 0.30
N ALA A 84 -19.30 6.03 1.53
CA ALA A 84 -19.97 6.56 2.71
C ALA A 84 -20.03 8.10 2.71
N MET A 85 -19.02 8.76 2.12
CA MET A 85 -19.01 10.21 1.92
C MET A 85 -19.93 10.64 0.78
N THR A 86 -20.05 9.87 -0.31
CA THR A 86 -20.94 10.18 -1.43
C THR A 86 -22.40 10.31 -0.99
N GLY A 87 -22.84 9.52 0.00
CA GLY A 87 -24.17 9.68 0.62
C GLY A 87 -24.37 10.96 1.44
N LYS A 88 -23.29 11.67 1.80
CA LYS A 88 -23.30 12.97 2.48
C LYS A 88 -23.05 14.16 1.53
N VAL A 89 -22.67 13.90 0.28
CA VAL A 89 -22.52 14.94 -0.74
C VAL A 89 -23.91 15.23 -1.32
N CYS A 90 -24.64 16.12 -0.68
CA CYS A 90 -25.76 16.77 -1.33
C CYS A 90 -25.21 17.66 -2.46
N LEU A 91 -25.39 17.23 -3.71
CA LEU A 91 -25.17 18.11 -4.85
C LEU A 91 -26.22 19.24 -4.79
N ARG A 92 -25.81 20.44 -4.37
CA ARG A 92 -26.66 21.63 -4.54
C ARG A 92 -26.66 21.98 -6.02
N THR A 93 -27.79 21.78 -6.69
CA THR A 93 -28.04 22.30 -8.03
C THR A 93 -28.33 23.81 -7.95
N GLY A 94 -27.27 24.62 -7.99
CA GLY A 94 -27.35 26.05 -8.25
C GLY A 94 -27.02 26.33 -9.72
N LYS A 95 -27.53 27.44 -10.28
CA LYS A 95 -27.45 27.79 -11.71
C LYS A 95 -26.03 27.86 -12.30
N ASP A 96 -24.97 27.87 -11.48
CA ASP A 96 -23.59 28.16 -11.91
C ASP A 96 -22.62 26.96 -11.83
N GLY A 97 -23.13 25.72 -11.80
CA GLY A 97 -22.31 24.52 -11.96
C GLY A 97 -21.95 23.79 -10.65
N VAL A 98 -21.51 22.54 -10.80
CA VAL A 98 -21.33 21.56 -9.71
C VAL A 98 -19.94 21.71 -9.08
N PHE A 99 -19.88 22.16 -7.83
CA PHE A 99 -18.65 22.25 -7.06
C PHE A 99 -18.68 21.33 -5.83
N PRO A 100 -17.72 20.41 -5.66
CA PRO A 100 -17.60 19.61 -4.44
C PRO A 100 -17.01 20.46 -3.31
N GLN A 101 -17.67 20.50 -2.16
CA GLN A 101 -17.14 21.09 -0.92
C GLN A 101 -16.93 19.97 0.12
N VAL A 102 -15.76 19.97 0.76
CA VAL A 102 -15.45 19.09 1.91
C VAL A 102 -15.81 19.86 3.17
N THR A 103 -16.90 19.51 3.83
CA THR A 103 -17.23 20.08 5.14
C THR A 103 -16.33 19.45 6.21
N ALA A 104 -15.69 20.31 7.01
CA ALA A 104 -14.93 19.93 8.20
C ALA A 104 -15.83 19.37 9.30
#